data_AF-A0A377C8J9-F1
#
_entry.id   AF-A0A377C8J9-F1
#
_cell.length_a   1.000
_cell.length_b   1.000
_cell.length_c   1.000
_cell.angle_alpha   90.00
_cell.angle_beta   90.00
_cell.angle_gamma   90.00
#
_symmetry.space_group_name_H-M   'P 1'
#
loop_
_entity.id
_entity.type
_entity.pdbx_description
1 polymer ?
#
loop_
_entity_poly.entity_id
_entity_poly.type
_entity_poly.pdbx_seq_one_letter_code
_entity_poly.pdbx_strand_id
1 'polypeptide(L)'
;MRIARRAESGGYMKIKNVRYDSQDWQSFIHYLWPLQWTNVETPLNDELNEKLFILSKGNIGLAQMIYRGAQLKVIGSGNEIITGAVLSASVPVLVSHTEEYKDTPLPGAATEDEEAKWLSASNEGDASAKIMAEKSLKSLIPGDIDRPQHKEFVGK
;
A
#
# COMPACT_ATOMS: atom_id res chain seq x y z
N MET A 1 15.12 32.51 -13.80
CA MET A 1 13.84 31.91 -14.24
C MET A 1 13.72 30.51 -13.65
N ARG A 2 12.60 30.27 -12.97
CA ARG A 2 12.17 28.98 -12.41
C ARG A 2 11.83 28.03 -13.54
N ILE A 3 12.64 27.01 -13.77
CA ILE A 3 12.23 25.87 -14.60
C ILE A 3 12.50 24.61 -13.80
N ALA A 4 11.71 24.46 -12.72
CA ALA A 4 11.46 23.18 -12.10
C ALA A 4 10.44 22.43 -12.96
N ARG A 5 10.81 22.10 -14.20
CA ARG A 5 10.16 21.02 -14.95
C ARG A 5 10.58 19.72 -14.27
N ARG A 6 10.06 19.44 -13.07
CA ARG A 6 10.09 18.08 -12.54
C ARG A 6 9.23 17.26 -13.50
N ALA A 7 9.86 16.27 -14.12
CA ALA A 7 9.27 15.34 -15.07
C ALA A 7 7.83 14.97 -14.68
N GLU A 8 6.86 15.42 -15.46
CA GLU A 8 5.42 15.32 -15.16
C GLU A 8 4.82 13.93 -15.45
N SER A 9 5.66 12.91 -15.63
CA SER A 9 5.29 11.51 -15.38
C SER A 9 6.33 10.92 -14.44
N GLY A 10 6.15 11.09 -13.14
CA GLY A 10 7.11 10.74 -12.08
C GLY A 10 7.37 9.25 -11.88
N GLY A 11 7.49 8.46 -12.94
CA GLY A 11 7.90 7.05 -12.88
C GLY A 11 6.94 6.15 -12.09
N TYR A 12 5.64 6.48 -12.07
CA TYR A 12 4.65 5.66 -11.38
C TYR A 12 4.51 4.31 -12.10
N MET A 13 4.93 3.25 -11.42
CA MET A 13 4.77 1.87 -11.88
C MET A 13 3.83 1.12 -10.95
N LYS A 14 2.69 0.67 -11.49
CA LYS A 14 1.77 -0.21 -10.77
C LYS A 14 2.25 -1.65 -10.89
N ILE A 15 3.07 -2.08 -9.93
CA ILE A 15 3.49 -3.47 -9.82
C ILE A 15 2.31 -4.28 -9.28
N LYS A 16 1.89 -5.29 -10.03
CA LYS A 16 0.82 -6.21 -9.63
C LYS A 16 1.38 -7.29 -8.70
N ASN A 17 0.54 -7.82 -7.83
CA ASN A 17 0.90 -8.99 -7.03
C ASN A 17 1.12 -10.20 -7.93
N VAL A 18 1.95 -11.13 -7.44
CA VAL A 18 2.30 -12.34 -8.16
C VAL A 18 1.10 -13.30 -8.17
N ARG A 19 0.91 -14.03 -9.27
CA ARG A 19 -0.16 -15.05 -9.36
C ARG A 19 0.30 -16.37 -8.77
N TYR A 20 -0.62 -17.14 -8.20
CA TYR A 20 -0.31 -18.45 -7.61
C TYR A 20 0.32 -19.41 -8.62
N ASP A 21 -0.26 -19.50 -9.82
CA ASP A 21 0.16 -20.39 -10.90
C ASP A 21 1.39 -19.88 -11.68
N SER A 22 1.95 -18.73 -11.29
CA SER A 22 3.13 -18.19 -11.96
C SER A 22 4.42 -18.85 -11.48
N GLN A 23 5.39 -18.96 -12.39
CA GLN A 23 6.73 -19.43 -12.07
C GLN A 23 7.40 -18.58 -10.98
N ASP A 24 7.11 -17.27 -10.94
CA ASP A 24 7.64 -16.34 -9.94
C ASP A 24 7.24 -16.76 -8.52
N TRP A 25 5.95 -17.06 -8.29
CA TRP A 25 5.47 -17.51 -6.98
C TRP A 25 6.03 -18.88 -6.62
N GLN A 26 5.94 -19.85 -7.55
CA GLN A 26 6.39 -21.21 -7.30
C GLN A 26 7.89 -21.26 -7.01
N SER A 27 8.70 -20.53 -7.77
CA SER A 27 10.14 -20.44 -7.51
C SER A 27 10.41 -19.77 -6.17
N PHE A 28 9.74 -18.65 -5.88
CA PHE A 28 9.88 -17.94 -4.61
C PHE A 28 9.57 -18.85 -3.41
N ILE A 29 8.45 -19.56 -3.41
CA ILE A 29 8.06 -20.38 -2.26
C ILE A 29 9.02 -21.55 -2.06
N HIS A 30 9.52 -22.16 -3.14
CA HIS A 30 10.51 -23.23 -3.07
C HIS A 30 11.87 -22.77 -2.53
N TYR A 31 12.25 -21.50 -2.72
CA TYR A 31 13.45 -20.93 -2.10
C TYR A 31 13.22 -20.43 -0.67
N LEU A 32 12.03 -19.91 -0.37
CA LEU A 32 11.69 -19.41 0.96
C LEU A 32 11.55 -20.56 1.97
N TRP A 33 10.86 -21.63 1.58
CA TRP A 33 10.44 -22.67 2.52
C TRP A 33 11.57 -23.41 3.22
N PRO A 34 12.70 -23.76 2.57
CA PRO A 34 13.84 -24.39 3.24
C PRO A 34 14.47 -23.53 4.35
N LEU A 35 14.16 -22.23 4.42
CA LEU A 35 14.68 -21.33 5.44
C LEU A 35 13.91 -21.49 6.77
N GLN A 36 14.02 -22.66 7.40
CA GLN A 36 13.43 -22.97 8.69
C GLN A 36 14.49 -22.89 9.80
N TRP A 37 14.17 -22.14 10.85
CA TRP A 37 14.95 -22.10 12.10
C TRP A 37 14.29 -22.92 13.21
N THR A 38 13.27 -23.72 12.87
CA THR A 38 12.59 -24.64 13.78
C THR A 38 13.39 -25.94 13.91
N ASN A 39 13.33 -26.55 15.08
CA ASN A 39 13.99 -27.83 15.36
C ASN A 39 13.32 -29.01 14.62
N VAL A 40 12.05 -28.85 14.25
CA VAL A 40 11.33 -29.82 13.41
C VAL A 40 11.10 -29.19 12.05
N GLU A 41 11.73 -29.74 11.03
CA GLU A 41 11.52 -29.31 9.65
C GLU A 41 10.17 -29.81 9.14
N THR A 42 9.36 -28.88 8.63
CA THR A 42 8.07 -29.19 8.01
C THR A 42 8.24 -29.11 6.49
N PRO A 43 8.05 -30.20 5.73
CA PRO A 43 8.15 -30.15 4.27
C PRO A 43 7.04 -29.28 3.66
N LEU A 44 7.36 -28.60 2.55
CA LEU A 44 6.36 -27.85 1.80
C LEU A 44 5.39 -28.84 1.15
N ASN A 45 4.09 -28.62 1.34
CA ASN A 45 3.04 -29.31 0.61
C ASN A 45 2.10 -28.29 -0.06
N ASP A 46 1.22 -28.76 -0.94
CA ASP A 46 0.33 -27.89 -1.72
C ASP A 46 -0.61 -27.08 -0.83
N GLU A 47 -1.10 -27.67 0.27
CA GLU A 47 -1.98 -27.00 1.24
C GLU A 47 -1.28 -25.80 1.90
N LEU A 48 -0.04 -25.97 2.35
CA LEU A 48 0.74 -24.91 2.99
C LEU A 48 1.16 -23.83 1.98
N ASN A 49 1.50 -24.22 0.75
CA ASN A 49 1.78 -23.30 -0.35
C ASN A 49 0.57 -22.41 -0.64
N GLU A 50 -0.59 -23.04 -0.90
CA GLU A 50 -1.85 -22.35 -1.18
C GLU A 50 -2.26 -21.46 0.00
N LYS A 51 -2.15 -21.97 1.24
CA LYS A 51 -2.48 -21.20 2.44
C LYS A 51 -1.64 -19.94 2.55
N LEU A 52 -0.32 -20.05 2.38
CA LEU A 52 0.56 -18.88 2.45
C LEU A 52 0.30 -17.89 1.31
N PHE A 53 -0.03 -18.37 0.11
CA PHE A 53 -0.42 -17.52 -1.01
C PHE A 53 -1.68 -16.70 -0.69
N ILE A 54 -2.74 -17.36 -0.20
CA ILE A 54 -4.01 -16.72 0.14
C ILE A 54 -3.81 -15.66 1.23
N LEU A 55 -3.10 -16.02 2.31
CA LEU A 55 -2.88 -15.11 3.44
C LEU A 55 -2.03 -13.89 3.05
N SER A 56 -1.06 -14.07 2.14
CA SER A 56 -0.23 -12.98 1.62
C SER A 56 -0.85 -12.21 0.45
N LYS A 57 -1.96 -12.70 -0.11
CA LYS A 57 -2.60 -12.18 -1.33
C LYS A 57 -1.62 -12.08 -2.51
N GLY A 58 -0.67 -13.00 -2.59
CA GLY A 58 0.41 -12.99 -3.60
C GLY A 58 1.47 -11.90 -3.41
N ASN A 59 1.49 -11.21 -2.26
CA ASN A 59 2.53 -10.25 -1.91
C ASN A 59 3.71 -10.97 -1.25
N ILE A 60 4.86 -10.94 -1.92
CA ILE A 60 6.10 -11.60 -1.51
C ILE A 60 6.58 -11.14 -0.12
N GLY A 61 6.52 -9.84 0.16
CA GLY A 61 6.91 -9.29 1.45
C GLY A 61 6.01 -9.75 2.59
N LEU A 62 4.69 -9.80 2.35
CA LEU A 62 3.74 -10.31 3.34
C LEU A 62 3.93 -11.80 3.60
N ALA A 63 4.19 -12.60 2.55
CA ALA A 63 4.48 -14.03 2.70
C ALA A 63 5.71 -14.25 3.61
N GLN A 64 6.79 -13.50 3.40
CA GLN A 64 7.98 -13.56 4.27
C GLN A 64 7.66 -13.18 5.72
N MET A 65 6.88 -12.12 5.93
CA MET A 65 6.49 -11.67 7.27
C MET A 65 5.65 -12.73 8.01
N ILE A 66 4.65 -13.31 7.33
CA ILE A 66 3.82 -14.39 7.87
C ILE A 66 4.69 -15.59 8.23
N TYR A 67 5.58 -16.00 7.32
CA TYR A 67 6.43 -17.16 7.51
C TYR A 67 7.39 -16.99 8.70
N ARG A 68 8.06 -15.84 8.78
CA ARG A 68 8.91 -15.48 9.92
C ARG A 68 8.11 -15.46 11.23
N GLY A 69 6.90 -14.88 11.21
CA GLY A 69 6.01 -14.84 12.37
C GLY A 69 5.60 -16.22 12.85
N ALA A 70 5.32 -17.12 11.91
CA ALA A 70 4.94 -18.50 12.19
C ALA A 70 6.08 -19.28 12.86
N GLN A 71 7.30 -19.16 12.33
CA GLN A 71 8.49 -19.76 12.94
C GLN A 71 8.71 -19.25 14.37
N LEU A 72 8.67 -17.93 14.57
CA LEU A 72 8.85 -17.34 15.90
C LEU A 72 7.80 -17.78 16.92
N LYS A 73 6.59 -18.13 16.49
CA LYS A 73 5.55 -18.62 17.40
C LYS A 73 5.76 -20.06 17.85
N VAL A 74 6.35 -20.90 17.00
CA VAL A 74 6.51 -22.33 17.29
C VAL A 74 7.85 -22.64 17.93
N ILE A 75 8.89 -21.81 17.72
CA ILE A 75 10.18 -21.92 18.40
C ILE A 75 9.98 -21.89 19.93
N GLY A 76 10.52 -22.90 20.62
CA GLY A 76 10.43 -23.05 22.07
C GLY A 76 9.10 -23.62 22.58
N SER A 77 8.13 -23.93 21.71
CA SER A 77 6.84 -24.52 22.10
C SER A 77 6.90 -26.04 22.34
N GLY A 78 8.04 -26.68 22.08
CA GLY A 78 8.25 -28.12 22.16
C GLY A 78 7.83 -28.88 20.90
N ASN A 79 6.75 -28.44 20.23
CA ASN A 79 6.34 -28.95 18.93
C ASN A 79 6.48 -27.87 17.85
N GLU A 80 7.66 -27.79 17.25
CA GLU A 80 8.03 -26.70 16.34
C GLU A 80 7.56 -26.89 14.89
N ILE A 81 6.40 -27.52 14.69
CA ILE A 81 5.83 -27.79 13.37
C ILE A 81 5.06 -26.57 12.86
N ILE A 82 5.30 -26.19 11.61
CA ILE A 82 4.58 -25.10 10.95
C ILE A 82 3.30 -25.66 10.33
N THR A 83 2.14 -25.28 10.87
CA THR A 83 0.83 -25.70 10.36
C THR A 83 0.07 -24.53 9.73
N GLY A 84 -0.96 -24.81 8.92
CA GLY A 84 -1.82 -23.78 8.35
C GLY A 84 -2.49 -22.88 9.41
N ALA A 85 -2.75 -23.42 10.61
CA ALA A 85 -3.26 -22.66 11.74
C ALA A 85 -2.24 -21.65 12.28
N VAL A 86 -0.97 -22.07 12.40
CA VAL A 86 0.13 -21.19 12.82
C VAL A 86 0.36 -20.09 11.79
N LEU A 87 0.32 -20.40 10.49
CA LEU A 87 0.39 -19.40 9.42
C LEU A 87 -0.73 -18.36 9.55
N SER A 88 -1.97 -18.82 9.77
CA SER A 88 -3.14 -17.94 9.93
C SER A 88 -3.02 -17.04 11.16
N ALA A 89 -2.52 -17.58 12.27
CA ALA A 89 -2.29 -16.83 13.51
C ALA A 89 -1.12 -15.83 13.42
N SER A 90 -0.31 -15.90 12.36
CA SER A 90 0.89 -15.09 12.15
C SER A 90 0.68 -13.94 11.16
N VAL A 91 -0.54 -13.76 10.67
CA VAL A 91 -0.90 -12.64 9.79
C VAL A 91 -0.76 -11.31 10.54
N PRO A 92 0.03 -10.35 10.03
CA PRO A 92 0.15 -9.04 10.65
C PRO A 92 -1.19 -8.30 10.69
N VAL A 93 -1.48 -7.63 11.81
CA VAL A 93 -2.74 -6.89 12.06
C VAL A 93 -3.07 -5.87 10.97
N LEU A 94 -2.06 -5.23 10.39
CA LEU A 94 -2.28 -4.25 9.31
C LEU A 94 -2.83 -4.89 8.04
N VAL A 95 -2.55 -6.17 7.80
CA VAL A 95 -3.05 -6.90 6.62
C VAL A 95 -4.51 -7.30 6.80
N SER A 96 -4.95 -7.64 8.01
CA SER A 96 -6.33 -8.08 8.27
C SER A 96 -7.36 -6.98 7.99
N HIS A 97 -6.99 -5.71 8.17
CA HIS A 97 -7.87 -4.55 7.94
C HIS A 97 -7.80 -4.01 6.50
N THR A 98 -6.95 -4.57 5.63
CA THR A 98 -6.82 -4.07 4.24
C THR A 98 -8.08 -4.24 3.40
N GLU A 99 -8.94 -5.21 3.74
CA GLU A 99 -10.22 -5.42 3.05
C GLU A 99 -11.16 -4.23 3.24
N GLU A 100 -11.08 -3.54 4.39
CA GLU A 100 -11.94 -2.39 4.74
C GLU A 100 -11.69 -1.18 3.83
N TYR A 101 -10.50 -1.10 3.22
CA TYR A 101 -10.06 0.06 2.44
C TYR A 101 -10.05 -0.17 0.93
N LYS A 102 -10.44 -1.36 0.45
CA LYS A 102 -10.43 -1.67 -0.99
C LYS A 102 -11.40 -0.79 -1.80
N ASP A 103 -12.52 -0.41 -1.18
CA ASP A 103 -13.59 0.34 -1.83
C ASP A 103 -13.66 1.81 -1.38
N THR A 104 -12.82 2.24 -0.43
CA THR A 104 -12.73 3.66 -0.08
C THR A 104 -12.03 4.41 -1.22
N PRO A 105 -12.72 5.31 -1.93
CA PRO A 105 -12.04 6.19 -2.87
C PRO A 105 -11.03 7.02 -2.09
N LEU A 106 -9.76 6.92 -2.47
CA LEU A 106 -8.73 7.81 -1.94
C LEU A 106 -9.17 9.25 -2.21
N PRO A 107 -9.21 10.13 -1.20
CA PRO A 107 -9.57 11.53 -1.41
C PRO A 107 -8.57 12.14 -2.42
N GLY A 108 -9.05 12.44 -3.64
CA GLY A 108 -8.23 12.97 -4.73
C GLY A 108 -7.75 11.96 -5.77
N ALA A 109 -8.09 10.67 -5.68
CA ALA A 109 -7.94 9.75 -6.81
C ALA A 109 -9.04 10.05 -7.83
N ALA A 110 -8.69 10.72 -8.93
CA ALA A 110 -9.59 10.87 -10.06
C ALA A 110 -10.02 9.47 -10.53
N THR A 111 -11.33 9.27 -10.72
CA THR A 111 -11.82 8.10 -11.44
C THR A 111 -11.33 8.18 -12.89
N GLU A 112 -11.24 7.03 -13.57
CA GLU A 112 -10.84 6.98 -15.00
C GLU A 112 -11.71 7.92 -15.86
N ASP A 113 -12.98 8.11 -15.48
CA ASP A 113 -13.92 9.06 -16.08
C ASP A 113 -13.60 10.54 -15.81
N GLU A 114 -13.09 10.87 -14.62
CA GLU A 114 -12.67 12.23 -14.27
C GLU A 114 -11.33 12.58 -14.92
N GLU A 115 -10.39 11.63 -15.04
CA GLU A 115 -9.10 11.82 -15.72
C GLU A 115 -9.28 12.18 -17.21
N ALA A 116 -10.24 11.52 -17.88
CA ALA A 116 -10.63 11.85 -19.26
C ALA A 116 -11.23 13.26 -19.40
N LYS A 117 -11.99 13.70 -18.39
CA LYS A 117 -12.63 15.02 -18.35
C LYS A 117 -11.62 16.16 -18.19
N TRP A 118 -10.61 15.99 -17.34
CA TRP A 118 -9.51 16.96 -17.16
C TRP A 118 -8.65 17.13 -18.43
N LEU A 119 -8.42 16.04 -19.17
CA LEU A 119 -7.72 16.07 -20.46
C LEU A 119 -8.52 16.82 -21.54
N SER A 120 -9.85 16.73 -21.53
CA SER A 120 -10.71 17.47 -22.47
C SER A 120 -10.81 18.97 -22.12
N ALA A 121 -10.87 19.31 -20.83
CA ALA A 121 -11.01 20.70 -20.36
C ALA A 121 -9.76 21.54 -20.61
N SER A 122 -8.60 20.91 -20.79
CA SER A 122 -7.32 21.59 -21.06
C SER A 122 -7.19 22.10 -22.50
N ASN A 123 -8.15 21.80 -23.38
CA ASN A 123 -8.11 22.13 -24.81
C ASN A 123 -9.09 23.22 -25.26
N GLU A 124 -9.89 23.80 -24.35
CA GLU A 124 -10.80 24.89 -24.69
C GLU A 124 -10.36 26.22 -24.08
N GLY A 125 -9.80 27.08 -24.93
CA GLY A 125 -10.26 28.46 -25.10
C GLY A 125 -10.14 29.43 -23.93
N ASP A 126 -9.13 30.28 -24.05
CA ASP A 126 -9.06 31.68 -23.61
C ASP A 126 -10.43 32.37 -23.44
N ALA A 127 -10.83 32.73 -22.20
CA ALA A 127 -11.88 33.71 -21.93
C ALA A 127 -11.78 34.29 -20.50
N SER A 128 -11.49 35.59 -20.45
CA SER A 128 -11.58 36.46 -19.28
C SER A 128 -12.97 36.45 -18.64
N ALA A 129 -13.07 36.27 -17.32
CA ALA A 129 -14.23 36.68 -16.55
C ALA A 129 -13.86 37.06 -15.10
N LYS A 130 -13.99 38.35 -14.79
CA LYS A 130 -14.03 38.90 -13.44
C LYS A 130 -15.19 38.28 -12.66
N ILE A 131 -14.94 37.80 -11.44
CA ILE A 131 -16.00 37.63 -10.43
C ILE A 131 -15.55 38.30 -9.12
N MET A 132 -16.45 39.17 -8.65
CA MET A 132 -16.33 40.04 -7.50
C MET A 132 -16.17 39.26 -6.20
N ALA A 133 -15.31 39.78 -5.32
CA ALA A 133 -15.10 39.27 -3.98
C ALA A 133 -16.24 39.70 -3.05
N GLU A 134 -17.19 38.80 -2.82
CA GLU A 134 -17.98 38.84 -1.58
C GLU A 134 -17.19 38.18 -0.45
N LYS A 135 -17.10 38.95 0.63
CA LYS A 135 -16.24 38.73 1.79
C LYS A 135 -16.86 37.63 2.66
N SER A 136 -16.41 36.40 2.53
CA SER A 136 -16.78 35.32 3.45
C SER A 136 -15.55 34.56 3.92
N LEU A 137 -15.38 34.58 5.25
CA LEU A 137 -14.50 33.79 6.12
C LEU A 137 -13.30 33.13 5.45
N LYS A 138 -12.10 33.65 5.76
CA LYS A 138 -10.78 33.13 5.36
C LYS A 138 -10.79 31.59 5.38
N SER A 139 -11.01 30.98 4.22
CA SER A 139 -10.84 29.55 4.02
C SER A 139 -9.42 29.21 4.41
N LEU A 140 -9.22 28.21 5.28
CA LEU A 140 -7.89 27.69 5.55
C LEU A 140 -7.32 27.21 4.21
N ILE A 141 -6.33 27.94 3.69
CA ILE A 141 -5.54 27.49 2.54
C ILE A 141 -4.52 26.51 3.10
N PRO A 142 -4.60 25.20 2.77
CA PRO A 142 -3.60 24.25 3.22
C PRO A 142 -2.22 24.64 2.64
N GLY A 143 -1.21 24.76 3.50
CA GLY A 143 0.16 25.08 3.08
C GLY A 143 0.52 26.58 3.05
N ASP A 144 -0.32 27.47 3.58
CA ASP A 144 0.00 28.89 3.76
C ASP A 144 1.13 29.07 4.79
N ILE A 145 2.36 29.25 4.29
CA ILE A 145 3.62 29.36 5.03
C ILE A 145 3.80 30.72 5.71
N ASP A 146 3.11 31.76 5.24
CA ASP A 146 3.19 33.10 5.83
C ASP A 146 2.23 33.26 7.02
N ARG A 147 1.44 32.22 7.31
CA ARG A 147 0.54 32.20 8.46
C ARG A 147 1.30 31.91 9.76
N PRO A 148 1.16 32.75 10.80
CA PRO A 148 1.73 32.48 12.11
C PRO A 148 1.11 31.20 12.70
N GLN A 149 1.95 30.19 12.95
CA GLN A 149 1.53 28.88 13.43
C GLN A 149 1.26 28.83 14.94
N HIS A 150 1.86 29.75 15.70
CA HIS A 150 1.61 29.91 17.13
C HIS A 150 1.20 31.34 17.47
N LYS A 151 0.41 31.48 18.55
CA LYS A 151 -0.15 32.77 19.01
C LYS A 151 0.92 33.82 19.31
N GLU A 152 2.12 33.36 19.64
CA GLU A 152 3.29 34.17 20.00
C GLU A 152 3.90 34.91 18.80
N PHE A 153 3.61 34.45 17.58
CA PHE A 153 4.07 35.06 16.32
C PHE A 153 3.02 35.99 15.70
N VAL A 154 1.88 36.17 16.37
CA VAL A 154 0.86 37.15 15.97
C VAL A 154 1.19 38.47 16.64
N GLY A 155 2.06 39.27 15.99
CA GLY A 155 2.31 40.66 16.36
C GLY A 155 3.62 40.92 17.10
N LYS A 156 4.57 41.49 16.37
CA LYS A 156 5.45 42.56 16.83
C LYS A 156 5.36 43.71 15.83
#